data_AF-A0A851SRI2-F1
#
_entry.id   AF-A0A851SRI2-F1
#
_cell.length_a   1.000
_cell.length_b   1.000
_cell.length_c   1.000
_cell.angle_alpha   90.00
_cell.angle_beta   90.00
_cell.angle_gamma   90.00
#
_symmetry.space_group_name_H-M   'P 1'
#
loop_
_entity.id
_entity.type
_entity.pdbx_description
1 polymer ?
#
loop_
_entity_poly.entity_id
_entity_poly.type
_entity_poly.pdbx_seq_one_letter_code
_entity_poly.pdbx_strand_id
1 'polypeptide(L)'
;YTGPLLEEEALKKAAENGLSSPEFLELCSWLGSQIKPLCNMEESITSTDGDKDIESFQLEISGFLKEMSCPYSSLISGDIKHRLREKEDCLKLLLFLSTELQALKILHNKQLKGSHLEKHNEIYQEVQAICDAVGLPKPSSSDIPPLLTNVELKIKDILSKVQNNHVGKSLLTQPLNSSQAERLEKINDALRSEYECRRRMLMKRLDVTVQSFGWSDRAKVSS
;
A
#
# COMPACT_ATOMS: atom_id res chain seq x y z
N TYR A 1 9.45 7.75 3.62
CA TYR A 1 9.79 8.78 4.60
C TYR A 1 11.16 8.47 5.13
N THR A 2 12.02 9.48 5.23
CA THR A 2 13.39 9.37 5.75
C THR A 2 13.65 10.43 6.83
N GLY A 3 12.58 10.99 7.40
CA GLY A 3 12.66 12.05 8.40
C GLY A 3 12.82 11.51 9.83
N PRO A 4 12.76 12.39 10.84
CA PRO A 4 13.15 12.06 12.22
C PRO A 4 12.20 11.11 12.97
N LEU A 5 10.97 10.93 12.49
CA LEU A 5 9.92 10.15 13.19
C LEU A 5 9.87 8.68 12.77
N LEU A 6 11.03 8.05 12.56
CA LEU A 6 11.13 6.61 12.25
C LEU A 6 11.10 5.72 13.51
N GLU A 7 11.57 6.26 14.64
CA GLU A 7 11.62 5.56 15.92
C GLU A 7 10.33 5.79 16.72
N GLU A 8 9.84 4.75 17.42
CA GLU A 8 8.57 4.78 18.15
C GLU A 8 8.52 5.88 19.21
N GLU A 9 9.61 6.06 19.97
CA GLU A 9 9.68 7.06 21.03
C GLU A 9 9.72 8.50 20.48
N ALA A 10 10.38 8.71 19.34
CA ALA A 10 10.38 10.01 18.66
C ALA A 10 8.97 10.36 18.15
N LEU A 11 8.28 9.38 17.56
CA LEU A 11 6.91 9.53 17.08
C LEU A 11 5.94 9.84 18.23
N LYS A 12 6.02 9.11 19.34
CA LYS A 12 5.19 9.35 20.54
C LYS A 12 5.36 10.76 21.07
N LYS A 13 6.62 11.22 21.19
CA LYS A 13 6.94 12.56 21.68
C LYS A 13 6.44 13.65 20.72
N ALA A 14 6.59 13.45 19.41
CA ALA A 14 6.05 14.38 18.42
C ALA A 14 4.51 14.45 18.46
N ALA A 15 3.84 13.30 18.60
CA ALA A 15 2.38 13.25 18.75
C ALA A 15 1.88 13.86 20.07
N GLU A 16 2.65 13.77 21.16
CA GLU A 16 2.35 14.45 22.44
C GLU A 16 2.42 15.96 22.31
N ASN A 17 3.40 16.46 21.56
CA ASN A 17 3.56 17.89 21.29
C ASN A 17 2.63 18.41 20.18
N GLY A 18 2.02 17.50 19.41
CA GLY A 18 1.01 17.79 18.39
C GLY A 18 1.42 18.93 17.44
N LEU A 19 0.55 19.94 17.33
CA LEU A 19 0.74 21.11 16.47
C LEU A 19 1.93 22.01 16.86
N SER A 20 2.53 21.80 18.04
CA SER A 20 3.77 22.48 18.45
C SER A 20 5.05 21.75 18.04
N SER A 21 4.96 20.52 17.51
CA SER A 21 6.12 19.79 16.99
C SER A 21 6.28 20.02 15.48
N PRO A 22 7.38 20.65 15.02
CA PRO A 22 7.62 20.82 13.60
C PRO A 22 7.78 19.47 12.87
N GLU A 23 8.33 18.46 13.54
CA GLU A 23 8.47 17.11 12.98
C GLU A 23 7.11 16.45 12.74
N PHE A 24 6.13 16.68 13.63
CA PHE A 24 4.77 16.20 13.46
C PHE A 24 4.08 16.87 12.27
N LEU A 25 4.21 18.19 12.14
CA LEU A 25 3.66 18.95 11.01
C LEU A 25 4.28 18.48 9.69
N GLU A 26 5.61 18.32 9.65
CA GLU A 26 6.33 17.82 8.48
C GLU A 26 5.88 16.42 8.07
N LEU A 27 5.68 15.51 9.03
CA LEU A 27 5.18 14.17 8.74
C LEU A 27 3.76 14.21 8.16
N CYS A 28 2.87 15.06 8.67
CA CYS A 28 1.52 15.22 8.14
C CYS A 28 1.54 15.75 6.70
N SER A 29 2.34 16.79 6.43
CA SER A 29 2.52 17.34 5.08
C SER A 29 3.16 16.32 4.14
N TRP A 30 4.14 15.55 4.61
CA TRP A 30 4.75 14.47 3.84
C TRP A 30 3.71 13.41 3.47
N LEU A 31 2.93 12.91 4.42
CA LEU A 31 1.86 11.93 4.15
C LEU A 31 0.84 12.48 3.14
N GLY A 32 0.38 13.72 3.32
CA GLY A 32 -0.53 14.38 2.38
C GLY A 32 0.05 14.47 0.96
N SER A 33 1.33 14.81 0.83
CA SER A 33 2.04 14.89 -0.47
C SER A 33 2.11 13.54 -1.20
N GLN A 34 2.16 12.43 -0.46
CA GLN A 34 2.19 11.08 -1.03
C GLN A 34 0.80 10.58 -1.42
N ILE A 35 -0.23 11.01 -0.69
CA ILE A 35 -1.62 10.62 -0.92
C ILE A 35 -2.19 11.35 -2.14
N LYS A 36 -2.06 12.68 -2.21
CA LYS A 36 -2.64 13.53 -3.26
C LYS A 36 -2.52 12.99 -4.70
N PRO A 37 -1.35 12.54 -5.20
CA PRO A 37 -1.22 12.03 -6.56
C PRO A 37 -1.93 10.68 -6.81
N LEU A 38 -2.29 9.93 -5.75
CA LEU A 38 -2.93 8.63 -5.85
C LEU A 38 -4.47 8.69 -5.92
N CYS A 39 -5.07 9.81 -5.53
CA CYS A 39 -6.53 9.96 -5.43
C CYS A 39 -7.12 11.23 -6.08
N ASN A 40 -6.38 11.93 -6.94
CA ASN A 40 -6.83 13.13 -7.66
C ASN A 40 -7.48 14.18 -6.73
N MET A 41 -6.84 14.43 -5.58
CA MET A 41 -7.36 15.35 -4.57
C MET A 41 -7.17 16.82 -4.95
N GLU A 42 -8.15 17.64 -4.63
CA GLU A 42 -8.06 19.10 -4.71
C GLU A 42 -7.30 19.68 -3.52
N GLU A 43 -7.61 19.22 -2.30
CA GLU A 43 -7.01 19.70 -1.06
C GLU A 43 -5.54 19.27 -0.91
N SER A 44 -4.79 19.97 -0.07
CA SER A 44 -3.42 19.60 0.29
C SER A 44 -3.05 20.06 1.68
N ILE A 45 -2.23 19.25 2.34
CA ILE A 45 -1.55 19.63 3.58
C ILE A 45 -0.19 20.18 3.19
N THR A 46 0.01 21.49 3.36
CA THR A 46 1.26 22.16 2.96
C THR A 46 2.18 22.39 4.15
N SER A 47 3.49 22.43 3.91
CA SER A 47 4.46 22.74 4.96
C SER A 47 4.29 24.17 5.46
N THR A 48 4.44 24.34 6.77
CA THR A 48 4.46 25.63 7.47
C THR A 48 5.81 26.32 7.23
N ASP A 49 6.08 26.75 6.00
CA ASP A 49 7.21 27.65 5.73
C ASP A 49 6.84 29.07 6.21
N GLY A 50 7.02 29.28 7.51
CA GLY A 50 7.32 30.58 8.13
C GLY A 50 6.17 31.52 8.47
N ASP A 51 5.00 31.43 7.84
CA ASP A 51 3.95 32.49 8.01
C ASP A 51 2.51 31.94 8.19
N LYS A 52 2.35 30.62 8.27
CA LYS A 52 1.03 30.00 8.50
C LYS A 52 0.78 29.84 9.99
N ASP A 53 -0.34 30.40 10.45
CA ASP A 53 -0.83 30.13 11.79
C ASP A 53 -1.35 28.68 11.93
N ILE A 54 -1.46 28.25 13.18
CA ILE A 54 -1.89 26.89 13.53
C ILE A 54 -3.31 26.62 13.00
N GLU A 55 -4.20 27.62 13.01
CA GLU A 55 -5.59 27.47 12.56
C GLU A 55 -5.68 27.18 11.06
N SER A 56 -4.85 27.85 10.26
CA SER A 56 -4.73 27.61 8.81
C SER A 56 -4.31 26.18 8.52
N PHE A 57 -3.32 25.66 9.25
CA PHE A 57 -2.88 24.28 9.11
C PHE A 57 -3.97 23.27 9.53
N GLN A 58 -4.67 23.55 10.64
CA GLN A 58 -5.81 22.73 11.07
C GLN A 58 -6.93 22.71 10.03
N LEU A 59 -7.19 23.84 9.35
CA LEU A 59 -8.18 23.94 8.27
C LEU A 59 -7.77 23.12 7.05
N GLU A 60 -6.50 23.18 6.63
CA GLU A 60 -5.97 22.35 5.54
C GLU A 60 -6.13 20.86 5.85
N ILE A 61 -5.75 20.41 7.05
CA ILE A 61 -5.97 19.02 7.47
C ILE A 61 -7.46 18.70 7.44
N SER A 62 -8.32 19.59 7.94
CA SER A 62 -9.77 19.35 7.99
C SER A 62 -10.38 19.22 6.60
N GLY A 63 -9.97 20.06 5.65
CA GLY A 63 -10.40 19.97 4.25
C GLY A 63 -9.94 18.67 3.62
N PHE A 64 -8.64 18.36 3.76
CA PHE A 64 -8.02 17.15 3.26
C PHE A 64 -8.70 15.88 3.78
N LEU A 65 -8.96 15.81 5.09
CA LEU A 65 -9.63 14.68 5.72
C LEU A 65 -11.11 14.55 5.30
N LYS A 66 -11.82 15.67 5.08
CA LYS A 66 -13.20 15.64 4.59
C LYS A 66 -13.27 15.11 3.16
N GLU A 67 -12.36 15.54 2.28
CA GLU A 67 -12.27 15.04 0.92
C GLU A 67 -11.97 13.52 0.91
N MET A 68 -11.09 13.07 1.80
CA MET A 68 -10.80 11.63 2.02
C MET A 68 -11.91 10.86 2.75
N SER A 69 -13.05 11.49 3.06
CA SER A 69 -14.16 10.86 3.80
C SER A 69 -13.74 10.26 5.16
N CYS A 70 -12.86 10.96 5.89
CA CYS A 70 -12.35 10.53 7.18
C CYS A 70 -13.49 10.24 8.18
N PRO A 71 -13.52 9.07 8.84
CA PRO A 71 -14.60 8.69 9.74
C PRO A 71 -14.51 9.33 11.13
N TYR A 72 -13.37 9.92 11.47
CA TYR A 72 -13.13 10.49 12.80
C TYR A 72 -13.71 11.90 12.90
N SER A 73 -14.92 12.01 13.43
CA SER A 73 -15.61 13.30 13.61
C SER A 73 -14.81 14.30 14.45
N SER A 74 -14.00 13.84 15.42
CA SER A 74 -13.12 14.70 16.23
C SER A 74 -12.07 15.45 15.39
N LEU A 75 -11.71 14.94 14.21
CA LEU A 75 -10.72 15.54 13.33
C LEU A 75 -11.32 16.47 12.26
N ILE A 76 -12.62 16.35 11.97
CA ILE A 76 -13.27 17.07 10.86
C ILE A 76 -14.41 18.00 11.27
N SER A 77 -14.92 17.87 12.50
CA SER A 77 -16.10 18.58 13.01
C SER A 77 -15.81 19.24 14.37
N GLY A 78 -16.74 20.06 14.86
CA GLY A 78 -16.55 20.85 16.09
C GLY A 78 -15.70 22.11 15.89
N ASP A 79 -15.32 22.76 16.98
CA ASP A 79 -14.48 23.97 16.94
C ASP A 79 -13.05 23.61 16.48
N ILE A 80 -12.54 24.36 15.51
CA ILE A 80 -11.20 24.18 14.96
C ILE A 80 -10.12 24.27 16.03
N LYS A 81 -10.30 25.15 17.03
CA LYS A 81 -9.33 25.42 18.10
C LYS A 81 -9.09 24.24 19.03
N HIS A 82 -10.00 23.27 19.02
CA HIS A 82 -9.93 22.06 19.85
C HIS A 82 -9.37 20.85 19.10
N ARG A 83 -9.24 20.89 17.78
CA ARG A 83 -8.77 19.74 16.99
C ARG A 83 -7.26 19.54 17.11
N LEU A 84 -6.81 18.28 17.12
CA LEU A 84 -5.38 17.93 17.17
C LEU A 84 -4.63 18.52 18.38
N ARG A 85 -5.34 18.77 19.49
CA ARG A 85 -4.72 19.15 20.77
C ARG A 85 -4.27 17.94 21.57
N GLU A 86 -5.10 16.91 21.58
CA GLU A 86 -4.84 15.70 22.34
C GLU A 86 -3.93 14.76 21.54
N LYS A 87 -2.99 14.13 22.23
CA LYS A 87 -2.11 13.09 21.67
C LYS A 87 -2.90 12.04 20.89
N GLU A 88 -4.07 11.65 21.39
CA GLU A 88 -4.91 10.63 20.78
C GLU A 88 -5.44 11.07 19.40
N ASP A 89 -5.82 12.35 19.24
CA ASP A 89 -6.27 12.88 17.95
C ASP A 89 -5.11 12.98 16.96
N CYS A 90 -3.91 13.36 17.41
CA CYS A 90 -2.70 13.34 16.61
C CYS A 90 -2.36 11.92 16.12
N LEU A 91 -2.50 10.91 16.99
CA LEU A 91 -2.28 9.51 16.60
C LEU A 91 -3.37 8.99 15.66
N LYS A 92 -4.64 9.36 15.86
CA LYS A 92 -5.74 9.02 14.93
C LYS A 92 -5.47 9.57 13.55
N LEU A 93 -5.02 10.83 13.46
CA LEU A 93 -4.63 11.46 12.20
C LEU A 93 -3.53 10.66 11.49
N LEU A 94 -2.43 10.38 12.19
CA LEU A 94 -1.29 9.66 11.62
C LEU A 94 -1.66 8.23 11.20
N LEU A 95 -2.45 7.54 12.03
CA LEU A 95 -2.96 6.22 11.72
C LEU A 95 -3.78 6.27 10.43
N PHE A 96 -4.77 7.17 10.36
CA PHE A 96 -5.64 7.33 9.21
C PHE A 96 -4.84 7.59 7.92
N LEU A 97 -4.01 8.64 7.91
CA LEU A 97 -3.23 9.02 6.73
C LEU A 97 -2.29 7.89 6.29
N SER A 98 -1.65 7.20 7.24
CA SER A 98 -0.75 6.08 6.94
C SER A 98 -1.50 4.89 6.35
N THR A 99 -2.66 4.53 6.92
CA THR A 99 -3.47 3.41 6.43
C THR A 99 -4.09 3.71 5.07
N GLU A 100 -4.55 4.95 4.86
CA GLU A 100 -5.07 5.38 3.56
C GLU A 100 -3.97 5.38 2.49
N LEU A 101 -2.79 5.90 2.80
CA LEU A 101 -1.65 5.85 1.88
C LEU A 101 -1.28 4.40 1.52
N GLN A 102 -1.27 3.49 2.49
CA GLN A 102 -1.04 2.07 2.25
C GLN A 102 -2.12 1.47 1.35
N ALA A 103 -3.40 1.73 1.64
CA ALA A 103 -4.53 1.24 0.86
C ALA A 103 -4.48 1.75 -0.58
N LEU A 104 -4.26 3.06 -0.77
CA LEU A 104 -4.12 3.69 -2.08
C LEU A 104 -2.96 3.10 -2.87
N LYS A 105 -1.79 2.89 -2.25
CA LYS A 105 -0.67 2.21 -2.91
C LYS A 105 -1.03 0.79 -3.35
N ILE A 106 -1.75 0.04 -2.52
CA ILE A 106 -2.20 -1.32 -2.89
C ILE A 106 -3.19 -1.27 -4.06
N LEU A 107 -4.14 -0.34 -4.04
CA LEU A 107 -5.14 -0.18 -5.11
C LEU A 107 -4.49 0.25 -6.43
N HIS A 108 -3.59 1.23 -6.38
CA HIS A 108 -2.83 1.69 -7.54
C HIS A 108 -2.01 0.54 -8.15
N ASN A 109 -1.30 -0.23 -7.33
CA ASN A 109 -0.57 -1.42 -7.78
C ASN A 109 -1.47 -2.54 -8.33
N LYS A 110 -2.75 -2.61 -7.92
CA LYS A 110 -3.72 -3.55 -8.49
C LYS A 110 -4.32 -3.05 -9.80
N GLN A 111 -4.54 -1.74 -9.94
CA GLN A 111 -5.04 -1.14 -11.17
C GLN A 111 -4.03 -1.33 -12.31
N LEU A 112 -2.73 -1.15 -12.03
CA LEU A 112 -1.63 -1.48 -12.94
C LEU A 112 -1.59 -2.96 -13.39
N LYS A 113 -2.32 -3.84 -12.70
CA LYS A 113 -2.41 -5.28 -12.99
C LYS A 113 -3.72 -5.70 -13.68
N GLY A 114 -4.63 -4.74 -13.88
CA GLY A 114 -6.03 -5.00 -14.21
C GLY A 114 -6.46 -4.62 -15.62
N SER A 115 -5.68 -3.81 -16.34
CA SER A 115 -6.07 -3.37 -17.69
C SER A 115 -5.52 -4.30 -18.78
N HIS A 116 -6.39 -4.73 -19.69
CA HIS A 116 -6.04 -5.67 -20.77
C HIS A 116 -5.03 -5.09 -21.79
N LEU A 117 -4.78 -3.77 -21.77
CA LEU A 117 -3.72 -3.11 -22.54
C LEU A 117 -2.37 -3.11 -21.79
N GLU A 118 -2.36 -3.32 -20.47
CA GLU A 118 -1.16 -3.34 -19.61
C GLU A 118 -0.46 -4.69 -19.52
N LYS A 119 -1.04 -5.82 -19.93
CA LYS A 119 -0.30 -7.10 -19.90
C LYS A 119 1.06 -7.02 -20.58
N HIS A 120 1.18 -6.24 -21.66
CA HIS A 120 2.46 -5.98 -22.31
C HIS A 120 3.41 -5.10 -21.48
N ASN A 121 2.88 -4.13 -20.73
CA ASN A 121 3.65 -3.27 -19.83
C ASN A 121 4.04 -4.00 -18.53
N GLU A 122 3.16 -4.83 -17.96
CA GLU A 122 3.45 -5.70 -16.81
C GLU A 122 4.55 -6.69 -17.13
N ILE A 123 4.46 -7.40 -18.26
CA ILE A 123 5.52 -8.33 -18.68
C ILE A 123 6.84 -7.57 -18.85
N TYR A 124 6.81 -6.37 -19.44
CA TYR A 124 8.01 -5.54 -19.58
C TYR A 124 8.56 -5.07 -18.23
N GLN A 125 7.70 -4.69 -17.28
CA GLN A 125 8.08 -4.28 -15.93
C GLN A 125 8.63 -5.46 -15.11
N GLU A 126 8.05 -6.65 -15.24
CA GLU A 126 8.56 -7.86 -14.59
C GLU A 126 9.93 -8.25 -15.16
N VAL A 127 10.08 -8.22 -16.49
CA VAL A 127 11.38 -8.46 -17.14
C VAL A 127 12.40 -7.40 -16.72
N GLN A 128 11.99 -6.13 -16.61
CA GLN A 128 12.83 -5.04 -16.11
C GLN A 128 13.27 -5.28 -14.66
N ALA A 129 12.36 -5.67 -13.77
CA ALA A 129 12.67 -5.97 -12.37
C ALA A 129 13.63 -7.16 -12.25
N ILE A 130 13.47 -8.19 -13.11
CA ILE A 130 14.41 -9.30 -13.19
C ILE A 130 15.77 -8.79 -13.64
N CYS A 131 15.85 -7.99 -14.71
CA CYS A 131 17.10 -7.39 -15.20
C CYS A 131 17.81 -6.58 -14.11
N ASP A 132 17.10 -5.73 -13.37
CA ASP A 132 17.67 -4.94 -12.28
C ASP A 132 18.22 -5.84 -11.16
N ALA A 133 17.49 -6.91 -10.80
CA ALA A 133 17.92 -7.86 -9.78
C ALA A 133 19.17 -8.67 -10.19
N VAL A 134 19.31 -9.00 -11.47
CA VAL A 134 20.48 -9.75 -11.99
C VAL A 134 21.60 -8.86 -12.53
N GLY A 135 21.42 -7.53 -12.52
CA GLY A 135 22.38 -6.55 -13.00
C GLY A 135 22.55 -6.53 -14.53
N LEU A 136 21.46 -6.73 -15.28
CA LEU A 136 21.41 -6.64 -16.74
C LEU A 136 20.85 -5.28 -17.20
N PRO A 137 21.23 -4.82 -18.41
CA PRO A 137 20.69 -3.59 -18.97
C PRO A 137 19.18 -3.68 -19.22
N LYS A 138 18.52 -2.52 -19.16
CA LYS A 138 17.07 -2.37 -19.36
C LYS A 138 16.65 -2.83 -20.76
N PRO A 139 15.48 -3.49 -20.92
CA PRO A 139 15.01 -3.90 -22.24
C PRO A 139 14.70 -2.67 -23.11
N SER A 140 15.15 -2.64 -24.37
CA SER A 140 14.48 -1.83 -25.40
C SER A 140 13.12 -2.45 -25.72
N SER A 141 12.12 -1.64 -26.06
CA SER A 141 10.73 -2.10 -26.29
C SER A 141 10.55 -3.15 -27.41
N SER A 142 11.61 -3.49 -28.15
CA SER A 142 11.58 -4.42 -29.28
C SER A 142 12.34 -5.76 -29.08
N ASP A 143 13.05 -5.99 -27.96
CA ASP A 143 14.07 -7.06 -27.86
C ASP A 143 13.86 -8.07 -26.70
N ILE A 144 12.61 -8.39 -26.34
CA ILE A 144 12.31 -9.26 -25.19
C ILE A 144 12.84 -10.70 -25.36
N PRO A 145 12.65 -11.42 -26.49
CA PRO A 145 13.13 -12.81 -26.61
C PRO A 145 14.65 -12.99 -26.43
N PRO A 146 15.54 -12.23 -27.10
CA PRO A 146 16.98 -12.36 -26.87
C PRO A 146 17.40 -11.90 -25.47
N LEU A 147 16.68 -10.95 -24.87
CA LEU A 147 16.91 -10.55 -23.48
C LEU A 147 16.63 -11.69 -22.49
N LEU A 148 15.56 -12.46 -22.68
CA LEU A 148 15.26 -13.61 -21.82
C LEU A 148 16.37 -14.66 -21.85
N THR A 149 17.00 -14.88 -23.02
CA THR A 149 18.18 -15.74 -23.13
C THR A 149 19.36 -15.19 -22.31
N ASN A 150 19.60 -13.87 -22.34
CA ASN A 150 20.64 -13.24 -21.54
C ASN A 150 20.37 -13.34 -20.04
N VAL A 151 19.10 -13.20 -19.63
CA VAL A 151 18.65 -13.41 -18.25
C VAL A 151 18.92 -14.85 -17.82
N GLU A 152 18.55 -15.84 -18.63
CA GLU A 152 18.80 -17.26 -18.34
C GLU A 152 20.30 -17.55 -18.17
N LEU A 153 21.15 -17.04 -19.07
CA LEU A 153 22.60 -17.19 -18.99
C LEU A 153 23.18 -16.54 -17.73
N LYS A 154 22.69 -15.35 -17.36
CA LYS A 154 23.13 -14.65 -16.15
C LYS A 154 22.73 -15.40 -14.89
N ILE A 155 21.52 -15.95 -14.84
CA ILE A 155 21.05 -16.78 -13.73
C ILE A 155 21.92 -18.04 -13.61
N LYS A 156 22.22 -18.72 -14.72
CA LYS A 156 23.12 -19.89 -14.73
C LYS A 156 24.53 -19.53 -14.22
N ASP A 157 25.09 -18.39 -14.63
CA ASP A 157 26.39 -17.89 -14.16
C ASP A 157 26.36 -17.61 -12.64
N ILE A 158 25.33 -16.92 -12.14
CA ILE A 158 25.15 -16.65 -10.70
C ILE A 158 25.04 -17.97 -9.92
N LEU A 159 24.18 -18.89 -10.38
CA LEU A 159 24.00 -20.20 -9.73
C LEU A 159 25.30 -21.01 -9.69
N SER A 160 26.15 -20.91 -10.71
CA SER A 160 27.45 -21.61 -10.73
C SER A 160 28.45 -21.08 -9.69
N LYS A 161 28.28 -19.83 -9.23
CA LYS A 161 29.16 -19.16 -8.26
C LYS A 161 28.68 -19.30 -6.81
N VAL A 162 27.46 -19.80 -6.61
CA VAL A 162 26.83 -19.95 -5.30
C VAL A 162 26.97 -21.41 -4.84
N GLN A 163 27.11 -21.65 -3.54
CA GLN A 163 27.21 -23.01 -2.98
C GLN A 163 25.95 -23.82 -3.32
N ASN A 164 26.11 -25.10 -3.65
CA ASN A 164 25.01 -26.00 -4.08
C ASN A 164 23.84 -26.15 -3.08
N ASN A 165 24.00 -25.67 -1.84
CA ASN A 165 22.97 -25.73 -0.80
C ASN A 165 22.18 -24.42 -0.64
N HIS A 166 22.50 -23.38 -1.40
CA HIS A 166 21.91 -22.06 -1.22
C HIS A 166 20.52 -21.93 -1.85
N VAL A 167 20.25 -22.74 -2.88
CA VAL A 167 18.93 -22.90 -3.51
C VAL A 167 18.47 -24.32 -3.20
N GLY A 168 17.27 -24.46 -2.63
CA GLY A 168 16.71 -25.77 -2.29
C GLY A 168 16.61 -26.70 -3.50
N LYS A 169 16.52 -28.01 -3.25
CA LYS A 169 16.37 -29.01 -4.31
C LYS A 169 15.14 -28.68 -5.18
N SER A 170 15.32 -28.67 -6.50
CA SER A 170 14.20 -28.47 -7.42
C SER A 170 13.10 -29.50 -7.16
N LEU A 171 11.86 -29.03 -7.02
CA LEU A 171 10.68 -29.88 -6.92
C LEU A 171 10.36 -30.59 -8.23
N LEU A 172 10.77 -29.99 -9.37
CA LEU A 172 10.62 -30.54 -10.71
C LEU A 172 12.00 -30.69 -11.36
N THR A 173 12.42 -31.93 -11.58
CA THR A 173 13.71 -32.25 -12.20
C THR A 173 13.61 -32.60 -13.68
N GLN A 174 12.39 -32.75 -14.20
CA GLN A 174 12.13 -33.07 -15.60
C GLN A 174 11.14 -32.06 -16.19
N PRO A 175 11.31 -31.68 -17.47
CA PRO A 175 10.33 -30.84 -18.15
C PRO A 175 9.00 -31.57 -18.25
N LEU A 176 7.91 -30.84 -18.05
CA LEU A 176 6.57 -31.38 -18.19
C LEU A 176 6.26 -31.58 -19.68
N ASN A 177 5.67 -32.72 -20.01
CA ASN A 177 5.07 -32.89 -21.33
C ASN A 177 3.74 -32.13 -21.42
N SER A 178 3.19 -32.00 -22.64
CA SER A 178 1.98 -31.21 -22.89
C SER A 178 0.79 -31.61 -22.01
N SER A 179 0.54 -32.91 -21.84
CA SER A 179 -0.60 -33.38 -21.03
C SER A 179 -0.40 -33.17 -19.53
N GLN A 180 0.85 -33.25 -19.04
CA GLN A 180 1.19 -32.93 -17.67
C GLN A 180 1.06 -31.42 -17.38
N ALA A 181 1.47 -30.57 -18.32
CA ALA A 181 1.32 -29.13 -18.22
C ALA A 181 -0.17 -28.73 -18.17
N GLU A 182 -1.00 -29.29 -19.05
CA GLU A 182 -2.45 -29.07 -19.05
C GLU A 182 -3.10 -29.52 -17.72
N ARG A 183 -2.66 -30.66 -17.19
CA ARG A 183 -3.14 -31.14 -15.88
C ARG A 183 -2.72 -30.21 -14.74
N LEU A 184 -1.50 -29.69 -14.77
CA LEU A 184 -1.01 -28.74 -13.77
C LEU A 184 -1.83 -27.43 -13.81
N GLU A 185 -2.15 -26.94 -15.01
CA GLU A 185 -2.99 -25.77 -15.20
C GLU A 185 -4.39 -25.98 -14.61
N LYS A 186 -5.02 -27.13 -14.88
CA LYS A 186 -6.32 -27.50 -14.26
C LYS A 186 -6.28 -27.54 -12.74
N ILE A 187 -5.20 -28.08 -12.15
CA ILE A 187 -5.02 -28.09 -10.69
C ILE A 187 -4.88 -26.66 -10.16
N ASN A 188 -4.07 -25.84 -10.82
CA ASN A 188 -3.85 -24.45 -10.44
C ASN A 188 -5.15 -23.62 -10.51
N ASP A 189 -5.97 -23.83 -11.54
CA ASP A 189 -7.27 -23.15 -11.67
C ASP A 189 -8.25 -23.56 -10.57
N ALA A 190 -8.31 -24.85 -10.25
CA ALA A 190 -9.13 -25.35 -9.15
C ALA A 190 -8.70 -24.74 -7.81
N LEU A 191 -7.39 -24.71 -7.53
CA LEU A 191 -6.83 -24.11 -6.32
C LEU A 191 -7.13 -22.61 -6.26
N ARG A 192 -6.91 -21.87 -7.35
CA ARG A 192 -7.22 -20.43 -7.41
C ARG A 192 -8.69 -20.15 -7.11
N SER A 193 -9.59 -20.93 -7.69
CA SER A 193 -11.04 -20.81 -7.45
C SER A 193 -11.38 -21.06 -5.98
N GLU A 194 -10.78 -22.09 -5.36
CA GLU A 194 -10.97 -22.41 -3.95
C GLU A 194 -10.44 -21.29 -3.04
N TYR A 195 -9.23 -20.78 -3.31
CA TYR A 195 -8.64 -19.67 -2.57
C TYR A 195 -9.48 -18.40 -2.66
N GLU A 196 -9.99 -18.08 -3.86
CA GLU A 196 -10.90 -16.95 -4.06
C GLU A 196 -12.22 -17.12 -3.30
N CYS A 197 -12.80 -18.32 -3.32
CA CYS A 197 -13.98 -18.64 -2.54
C CYS A 197 -13.73 -18.43 -1.03
N ARG A 198 -12.65 -18.99 -0.51
CA ARG A 198 -12.27 -18.87 0.90
C ARG A 198 -12.02 -17.42 1.31
N ARG A 199 -11.35 -16.65 0.45
CA ARG A 199 -11.10 -15.22 0.67
C ARG A 199 -12.41 -14.43 0.75
N ARG A 200 -13.34 -14.65 -0.18
CA ARG A 200 -14.67 -14.01 -0.15
C ARG A 200 -15.47 -14.39 1.09
N MET A 201 -15.45 -15.67 1.48
CA MET A 201 -16.12 -16.14 2.69
C MET A 201 -15.57 -15.45 3.95
N LEU A 202 -14.24 -15.36 4.08
CA LEU A 202 -13.59 -14.69 5.21
C LEU A 202 -13.96 -13.21 5.28
N MET A 203 -13.94 -12.51 4.13
CA MET A 203 -14.36 -11.11 4.05
C MET A 203 -15.84 -10.94 4.41
N LYS A 204 -16.73 -11.82 3.93
CA LYS A 204 -18.14 -11.74 4.27
C LYS A 204 -18.40 -12.01 5.75
N ARG A 205 -17.66 -12.94 6.35
CA ARG A 205 -17.75 -13.21 7.79
C ARG A 205 -17.32 -11.99 8.62
N LEU A 206 -16.26 -11.31 8.20
CA LEU A 206 -15.82 -10.06 8.82
C LEU A 206 -16.92 -9.00 8.75
N ASP A 207 -17.50 -8.77 7.56
CA ASP A 207 -18.60 -7.82 7.34
C ASP A 207 -19.81 -8.13 8.25
N VAL A 208 -20.28 -9.38 8.27
CA VAL A 208 -21.40 -9.79 9.13
C VAL A 208 -21.08 -9.63 10.62
N THR A 209 -19.83 -9.90 11.03
CA THR A 209 -19.40 -9.72 12.42
C THR A 209 -19.44 -8.24 12.81
N VAL A 210 -18.93 -7.35 11.97
CA VAL A 210 -18.99 -5.89 12.19
C VAL A 210 -20.45 -5.41 12.25
N GLN A 211 -21.29 -5.85 11.34
CA GLN A 211 -22.71 -5.49 11.31
C GLN A 211 -23.45 -5.94 12.59
N SER A 212 -23.10 -7.10 13.15
CA SER A 212 -23.75 -7.62 14.37
C SER A 212 -23.57 -6.70 15.59
N PHE A 213 -22.46 -5.96 15.69
CA PHE A 213 -22.27 -4.99 16.77
C PHE A 213 -23.26 -3.83 16.67
N GLY A 214 -23.54 -3.34 15.45
CA GLY A 214 -24.49 -2.24 15.21
C GLY A 214 -25.96 -2.61 15.43
N TRP A 215 -26.32 -3.90 15.46
CA TRP A 215 -27.68 -4.34 15.76
C TRP A 215 -28.02 -4.17 17.24
N SER A 216 -27.03 -4.30 18.14
CA SER A 216 -27.23 -4.14 19.57
C SER A 216 -27.60 -2.70 19.98
N ASP A 217 -27.05 -1.70 19.28
CA ASP A 217 -27.40 -0.30 19.53
C ASP A 217 -28.76 0.08 18.92
N ARG A 218 -29.14 -0.49 17.77
CA ARG A 218 -30.49 -0.28 17.20
C ARG A 218 -31.61 -0.86 18.07
N ALA A 219 -31.37 -2.01 18.71
CA ALA A 219 -32.34 -2.61 19.63
C ALA A 219 -32.57 -1.78 20.91
N LYS A 220 -31.55 -1.05 21.38
CA LYS A 220 -31.67 -0.16 22.55
C LYS A 220 -32.47 1.11 22.28
N VAL A 221 -32.54 1.59 21.04
CA VAL A 221 -33.31 2.79 20.67
C VAL A 221 -34.80 2.47 20.48
N SER A 222 -35.16 1.20 20.33
CA SER A 222 -36.55 0.73 20.18
C SER A 222 -37.13 0.05 21.43
N SER A 223 -36.47 0.18 22.59
CA SER A 223 -36.91 -0.38 23.87
C SER A 223 -37.41 0.71 24.82
#